data_AF-A0A1V5CU59-F1
#
_entry.id   AF-A0A1V5CU59-F1
#
_cell.length_a   1.000
_cell.length_b   1.000
_cell.length_c   1.000
_cell.angle_alpha   90.00
_cell.angle_beta   90.00
_cell.angle_gamma   90.00
#
_symmetry.space_group_name_H-M   'P 1'
#
loop_
_entity.id
_entity.type
_entity.pdbx_description
1 polymer ?
#
loop_
_entity_poly.entity_id
_entity_poly.type
_entity_poly.pdbx_seq_one_letter_code
_entity_poly.pdbx_strand_id
1 'polypeptide(L)'
;MQVSDDKKVDILINLLNERYDSAHKLRERSYKFTIWLLGIGVAFIGFVVTKPYLTLAQKIVLTIFITVVLLLAAFFLLSMEKGARKNRQVMIRTEEVLGCYKPGIFDDQDALYPADYMKQESPRVPHFSYLYLWLFVIAGCVIALLWFS
;
A
#
# COMPACT_ATOMS: atom_id res chain seq x y z
N MET A 1 -32.14 -5.54 21.26
CA MET A 1 -32.69 -5.66 19.90
C MET A 1 -32.21 -6.98 19.30
N GLN A 2 -33.11 -7.91 19.00
CA GLN A 2 -32.79 -9.06 18.15
C GLN A 2 -32.86 -8.59 16.70
N VAL A 3 -31.74 -8.71 15.97
CA VAL A 3 -31.69 -8.46 14.52
C VAL A 3 -32.07 -9.77 13.83
N SER A 4 -33.02 -9.73 12.89
CA SER A 4 -33.39 -10.89 12.08
C SER A 4 -32.21 -11.36 11.23
N ASP A 5 -32.17 -12.64 10.88
CA ASP A 5 -31.03 -13.21 10.16
C ASP A 5 -30.86 -12.58 8.75
N ASP A 6 -31.95 -12.30 8.04
CA ASP A 6 -31.91 -11.57 6.75
C ASP A 6 -31.23 -10.20 6.90
N LYS A 7 -31.57 -9.47 7.97
CA LYS A 7 -30.99 -8.16 8.24
C LYS A 7 -29.52 -8.24 8.64
N LYS A 8 -29.07 -9.35 9.24
CA LYS A 8 -27.64 -9.60 9.49
C LYS A 8 -26.89 -9.81 8.19
N VAL A 9 -27.47 -10.57 7.24
CA VAL A 9 -26.86 -10.81 5.92
C VAL A 9 -26.70 -9.49 5.17
N ASP A 10 -27.73 -8.64 5.15
CA ASP A 10 -27.66 -7.32 4.51
C ASP A 10 -26.55 -6.44 5.12
N ILE A 11 -26.43 -6.44 6.45
CA ILE A 11 -25.36 -5.72 7.15
C ILE A 11 -23.99 -6.26 6.75
N LEU A 12 -23.82 -7.59 6.69
CA LEU A 12 -22.55 -8.20 6.30
C LEU A 12 -22.16 -7.87 4.86
N ILE A 13 -23.11 -7.90 3.92
CA ILE A 13 -22.87 -7.54 2.52
C ILE A 13 -22.48 -6.06 2.41
N ASN A 14 -23.18 -5.17 3.09
CA ASN A 14 -22.84 -3.74 3.08
C ASN A 14 -21.45 -3.48 3.66
N LEU A 15 -21.12 -4.12 4.79
CA LEU A 15 -19.77 -4.05 5.36
C LEU A 15 -18.72 -4.60 4.39
N LEU A 16 -19.00 -5.70 3.70
CA LEU A 16 -18.08 -6.30 2.73
C LEU A 16 -17.82 -5.34 1.54
N ASN A 17 -18.88 -4.73 1.01
CA ASN A 17 -18.78 -3.75 -0.07
C ASN A 17 -17.94 -2.53 0.33
N GLU A 18 -18.13 -2.00 1.54
CA GLU A 18 -17.30 -0.90 2.07
C GLU A 18 -15.82 -1.30 2.17
N ARG A 19 -15.53 -2.56 2.51
CA ARG A 19 -14.16 -3.07 2.61
C ARG A 19 -13.51 -3.22 1.24
N TYR A 20 -14.23 -3.68 0.22
CA TYR A 20 -13.72 -3.71 -1.16
C TYR A 20 -13.44 -2.29 -1.69
N ASP A 21 -14.37 -1.36 -1.50
CA ASP A 21 -14.18 0.04 -1.89
C ASP A 21 -12.97 0.67 -1.16
N SER A 22 -12.85 0.42 0.15
CA SER A 22 -11.70 0.86 0.94
C SER A 22 -10.38 0.28 0.42
N ALA A 23 -10.36 -0.99 -0.01
CA ALA A 23 -9.17 -1.62 -0.58
C ALA A 23 -8.78 -0.96 -1.93
N HIS A 24 -9.76 -0.66 -2.78
CA HIS A 24 -9.53 0.05 -4.04
C HIS A 24 -9.00 1.46 -3.82
N LYS A 25 -9.65 2.25 -2.95
CA LYS A 25 -9.20 3.61 -2.59
C LYS A 25 -7.80 3.62 -2.00
N LEU A 26 -7.44 2.62 -1.19
CA LEU A 26 -6.10 2.50 -0.62
C LEU A 26 -5.04 2.21 -1.70
N ARG A 27 -5.36 1.33 -2.66
CA ARG A 27 -4.49 1.05 -3.80
C ARG A 27 -4.29 2.30 -4.64
N GLU A 28 -5.37 2.99 -4.99
CA GLU A 28 -5.31 4.24 -5.78
C GLU A 28 -4.49 5.32 -5.07
N ARG A 29 -4.72 5.53 -3.77
CA ARG A 29 -3.96 6.49 -2.96
C ARG A 29 -2.47 6.17 -2.94
N SER A 30 -2.11 4.89 -2.82
CA SER A 30 -0.71 4.45 -2.82
C SER A 30 -0.04 4.73 -4.17
N TYR A 31 -0.77 4.53 -5.26
CA TYR A 31 -0.29 4.80 -6.62
C TYR A 31 -0.09 6.30 -6.86
N LYS A 32 -1.08 7.14 -6.52
CA LYS A 32 -0.99 8.61 -6.62
C LYS A 32 0.17 9.15 -5.79
N PHE A 33 0.34 8.67 -4.56
CA PHE A 33 1.46 9.04 -3.70
C PHE A 33 2.79 8.67 -4.33
N THR A 34 2.89 7.47 -4.91
CA THR A 34 4.10 7.01 -5.61
C THR A 34 4.42 7.90 -6.80
N ILE A 35 3.46 8.17 -7.69
CA ILE A 35 3.67 9.06 -8.85
C ILE A 35 4.19 10.44 -8.39
N TRP A 36 3.57 11.00 -7.35
CA TRP A 36 3.97 12.31 -6.83
C TRP A 36 5.42 12.28 -6.32
N LEU A 37 5.78 11.23 -5.61
CA LEU A 37 7.13 11.04 -5.10
C LEU A 37 8.16 10.80 -6.21
N LEU A 38 7.81 10.02 -7.25
CA LEU A 38 8.62 9.88 -8.46
C LEU A 38 8.87 11.23 -9.12
N GLY A 39 7.81 12.05 -9.28
CA GLY A 39 7.90 13.38 -9.89
C GLY A 39 8.83 14.31 -9.11
N ILE A 40 8.74 14.31 -7.78
CA ILE A 40 9.67 15.05 -6.92
C ILE A 40 11.10 14.54 -7.11
N GLY A 41 11.30 13.22 -7.11
CA GLY A 41 12.62 12.62 -7.33
C GLY A 41 13.26 13.06 -8.64
N VAL A 42 12.52 13.01 -9.74
CA VAL A 42 12.99 13.48 -11.06
C VAL A 42 13.32 14.97 -11.05
N ALA A 43 12.48 15.79 -10.41
CA ALA A 43 12.76 17.22 -10.27
C ALA A 43 14.05 17.50 -9.49
N PHE A 44 14.30 16.73 -8.41
CA PHE A 44 15.56 16.82 -7.64
C PHE A 44 16.76 16.38 -8.46
N ILE A 45 16.65 15.30 -9.24
CA ILE A 45 17.72 14.87 -10.16
C ILE A 45 18.06 16.01 -11.12
N GLY A 46 17.07 16.61 -11.78
CA GLY A 46 17.27 17.74 -12.68
C GLY A 46 17.89 18.96 -11.99
N PHE A 47 17.47 19.27 -10.75
CA PHE A 47 18.03 20.35 -9.95
C PHE A 47 19.51 20.11 -9.62
N VAL A 48 19.88 18.90 -9.21
CA VAL A 48 21.27 18.55 -8.89
C VAL A 48 22.15 18.63 -10.15
N VAL A 49 21.69 18.08 -11.27
CA VAL A 49 22.44 18.08 -12.53
C VAL A 49 22.65 19.49 -13.09
N THR A 50 21.71 20.41 -12.88
CA THR A 50 21.80 21.79 -13.40
C THR A 50 22.63 22.74 -12.53
N LYS A 51 23.01 22.35 -11.30
CA LYS A 51 23.80 23.19 -10.39
C LYS A 51 25.23 22.65 -10.23
N PRO A 52 26.19 23.14 -11.02
CA PRO A 52 27.55 22.57 -11.08
C PRO A 52 28.39 22.79 -9.81
N TYR A 53 27.95 23.62 -8.86
CA TYR A 53 28.73 23.93 -7.65
C TYR A 53 27.82 24.04 -6.42
N LEU A 54 27.43 22.89 -5.86
CA LEU A 54 26.85 22.84 -4.52
C LEU A 54 27.96 22.83 -3.48
N THR A 55 27.87 23.71 -2.48
CA THR A 55 28.84 23.71 -1.37
C THR A 55 28.67 22.44 -0.52
N LEU A 56 29.72 22.03 0.19
CA LEU A 56 29.65 20.85 1.07
C LEU A 56 28.51 20.96 2.10
N ALA A 57 28.31 22.15 2.67
CA ALA A 57 27.22 22.41 3.61
C ALA A 57 25.84 22.20 2.96
N GLN A 58 25.63 22.67 1.72
CA GLN A 58 24.39 22.47 0.98
C GLN A 58 24.14 20.98 0.69
N LYS A 59 25.20 20.24 0.32
CA LYS A 59 25.12 18.79 0.10
C LYS A 59 24.67 18.03 1.35
N ILE A 60 25.24 18.37 2.51
CA ILE A 60 24.86 17.77 3.80
C ILE A 60 23.40 18.07 4.12
N VAL A 61 22.99 19.34 4.04
CA VAL A 61 21.61 19.77 4.34
C VAL A 61 20.60 19.07 3.43
N LEU A 62 20.89 19.00 2.12
CA LEU A 62 20.05 18.30 1.15
C LEU A 62 19.97 16.80 1.42
N THR A 63 21.09 16.16 1.79
CA THR A 63 21.11 14.73 2.13
C THR A 63 20.24 14.44 3.36
N ILE A 64 20.32 15.27 4.40
CA ILE A 64 19.47 15.16 5.59
C ILE A 64 18.01 15.34 5.20
N PHE A 65 17.70 16.35 4.40
CA PHE A 65 16.34 16.60 3.92
C PHE A 65 15.77 15.41 3.15
N ILE A 66 16.49 14.87 2.16
CA ILE A 66 16.08 13.71 1.37
C ILE A 66 15.87 12.49 2.28
N THR A 67 16.77 12.28 3.25
CA THR A 67 16.68 11.17 4.20
C THR A 67 15.43 11.28 5.08
N VAL A 68 15.12 12.47 5.59
CA VAL A 68 13.90 12.71 6.39
C VAL A 68 12.64 12.46 5.56
N VAL A 69 12.58 12.99 4.32
CA VAL A 69 11.46 12.76 3.41
C VAL A 69 11.30 11.28 3.08
N LEU A 70 12.41 10.57 2.84
CA LEU A 70 12.43 9.13 2.59
C LEU A 70 11.84 8.34 3.77
N LEU A 71 12.26 8.66 5.01
CA LEU A 71 11.75 8.00 6.22
C LEU A 71 10.25 8.26 6.42
N LEU A 72 9.80 9.50 6.21
CA LEU A 72 8.38 9.85 6.30
C LEU A 72 7.55 9.12 5.24
N ALA A 73 8.04 9.04 4.00
CA ALA A 73 7.38 8.32 2.92
C ALA A 73 7.31 6.81 3.20
N ALA A 74 8.40 6.22 3.71
CA ALA A 74 8.41 4.82 4.11
C ALA A 74 7.44 4.55 5.27
N PHE A 75 7.40 5.43 6.27
CA PHE A 75 6.44 5.32 7.38
C PHE A 75 4.98 5.42 6.92
N PHE A 76 4.71 6.32 5.97
CA PHE A 76 3.38 6.47 5.37
C PHE A 76 2.96 5.19 4.62
N LEU A 77 3.83 4.64 3.75
CA LEU A 77 3.57 3.38 3.07
C LEU A 77 3.35 2.22 4.04
N LEU A 78 4.10 2.18 5.14
CA LEU A 78 3.97 1.14 6.17
C LEU A 78 2.65 1.23 6.93
N SER A 79 2.18 2.45 7.18
CA SER A 79 0.87 2.68 7.78
C SER A 79 -0.25 2.25 6.83
N MET A 80 -0.13 2.56 5.54
CA MET A 80 -1.09 2.10 4.53
C MET A 80 -1.10 0.58 4.39
N GLU A 81 0.06 -0.06 4.35
CA GLU A 81 0.19 -1.52 4.27
C GLU A 81 -0.46 -2.21 5.48
N LYS A 82 -0.24 -1.68 6.70
CA LYS A 82 -0.94 -2.15 7.91
C LYS A 82 -2.45 -2.02 7.76
N GLY A 83 -2.94 -0.89 7.22
CA GLY A 83 -4.35 -0.69 6.91
C GLY A 83 -4.90 -1.71 5.92
N ALA A 84 -4.17 -1.98 4.82
CA ALA A 84 -4.52 -2.97 3.81
C ALA A 84 -4.68 -4.37 4.41
N ARG A 85 -3.72 -4.78 5.26
CA ARG A 85 -3.73 -6.09 5.90
C ARG A 85 -4.92 -6.25 6.84
N LYS A 86 -5.18 -5.25 7.71
CA LYS A 86 -6.34 -5.28 8.61
C LYS A 86 -7.65 -5.32 7.83
N ASN A 87 -7.75 -4.54 6.76
CA ASN A 87 -8.94 -4.52 5.90
C ASN A 87 -9.18 -5.90 5.26
N ARG A 88 -8.13 -6.54 4.73
CA ARG A 88 -8.22 -7.89 4.16
C ARG A 88 -8.60 -8.94 5.19
N GLN A 89 -8.10 -8.86 6.42
CA GLN A 89 -8.49 -9.79 7.50
C GLN A 89 -9.98 -9.69 7.84
N VAL A 90 -10.53 -8.47 7.91
CA VAL A 90 -11.96 -8.27 8.15
C VAL A 90 -12.78 -8.80 6.98
N MET A 91 -12.34 -8.53 5.75
CA MET A 91 -12.97 -9.02 4.52
C MET A 91 -13.07 -10.55 4.49
N ILE A 92 -11.95 -11.25 4.72
CA ILE A 92 -11.90 -12.73 4.80
C ILE A 92 -12.86 -13.25 5.87
N ARG A 93 -12.88 -12.63 7.05
CA ARG A 93 -13.78 -13.04 8.14
C ARG A 93 -15.26 -12.85 7.76
N THR A 94 -15.59 -11.76 7.09
CA THR A 94 -16.97 -11.52 6.62
C THR A 94 -17.36 -12.53 5.54
N GLU A 95 -16.47 -12.82 4.58
CA GLU A 95 -16.68 -13.84 3.54
C GLU A 95 -16.82 -15.25 4.13
N GLU A 96 -16.06 -15.58 5.17
CA GLU A 96 -16.16 -16.85 5.90
C GLU A 96 -17.51 -17.00 6.60
N VAL A 97 -18.00 -15.95 7.25
CA VAL A 97 -19.33 -15.94 7.89
C VAL A 97 -20.44 -16.09 6.85
N LEU A 98 -20.27 -15.51 5.65
CA LEU A 98 -21.19 -15.68 4.53
C LEU A 98 -21.08 -17.08 3.87
N GLY A 99 -20.08 -17.89 4.23
CA GLY A 99 -19.92 -19.25 3.71
C GLY A 99 -19.20 -19.34 2.36
N CYS A 100 -18.54 -18.27 1.90
CA CYS A 100 -17.92 -18.23 0.57
C CYS A 100 -16.78 -19.25 0.37
N TYR A 101 -16.20 -19.78 1.44
CA TYR A 101 -15.13 -20.79 1.39
C TYR A 101 -15.62 -22.23 1.60
N LYS A 102 -16.94 -22.44 1.72
CA LYS A 102 -17.53 -23.76 1.94
C LYS A 102 -18.19 -24.26 0.65
N PRO A 103 -17.91 -25.50 0.22
CA PRO A 103 -18.64 -26.12 -0.89
C PRO A 103 -20.09 -26.39 -0.48
N GLY A 104 -21.00 -26.41 -1.46
CA GLY A 104 -22.42 -26.70 -1.26
C GLY A 104 -23.26 -25.56 -0.68
N ILE A 105 -22.68 -24.36 -0.46
CA ILE A 105 -23.44 -23.15 -0.06
C ILE A 105 -23.90 -22.36 -1.28
N PHE A 106 -22.97 -22.07 -2.20
CA PHE A 106 -23.23 -21.24 -3.39
C PHE A 106 -23.05 -22.02 -4.71
N ASP A 107 -22.22 -23.06 -4.71
CA ASP A 107 -22.01 -24.00 -5.80
C ASP A 107 -22.02 -25.41 -5.20
N ASP A 108 -22.65 -26.36 -5.87
CA ASP A 108 -22.86 -27.73 -5.40
C ASP A 108 -21.55 -28.53 -5.35
N GLN A 109 -20.57 -28.19 -6.19
CA GLN A 109 -19.32 -28.96 -6.31
C GLN A 109 -18.14 -28.28 -5.61
N ASP A 110 -18.00 -26.96 -5.76
CA ASP A 110 -16.84 -26.21 -5.30
C ASP A 110 -17.20 -25.10 -4.30
N ALA A 111 -16.21 -24.62 -3.55
CA ALA A 111 -16.35 -23.39 -2.79
C ALA A 111 -16.27 -22.18 -3.75
N LEU A 112 -17.05 -21.12 -3.47
CA LEU A 112 -17.01 -19.89 -4.27
C LEU A 112 -15.60 -19.29 -4.33
N TYR A 113 -14.87 -19.36 -3.21
CA TYR A 113 -13.47 -18.96 -3.12
C TYR A 113 -12.56 -20.12 -2.73
N PRO A 114 -11.36 -20.22 -3.32
CA PRO A 114 -10.39 -21.24 -2.96
C PRO A 114 -9.88 -21.04 -1.53
N ALA A 115 -9.63 -22.14 -0.82
CA ALA A 115 -9.17 -22.11 0.58
C ALA A 115 -7.82 -21.37 0.75
N ASP A 116 -6.97 -21.39 -0.27
CA ASP A 116 -5.70 -20.66 -0.26
C ASP A 116 -5.89 -19.13 -0.26
N TYR A 117 -7.05 -18.63 -0.68
CA TYR A 117 -7.34 -17.20 -0.58
C TYR A 117 -7.45 -16.73 0.88
N MET A 118 -7.86 -17.61 1.80
CA MET A 118 -7.85 -17.33 3.24
C MET A 118 -6.43 -17.21 3.78
N LYS A 119 -5.45 -17.89 3.15
CA LYS A 119 -4.06 -17.81 3.57
C LYS A 119 -3.54 -16.41 3.29
N GLN A 120 -3.12 -15.73 4.34
CA GLN A 120 -2.34 -14.51 4.22
C GLN A 120 -0.89 -14.93 3.94
N GLU A 121 -0.62 -15.45 2.73
CA GLU A 121 0.65 -16.14 2.39
C GLU A 121 1.89 -15.27 2.59
N SER A 122 1.75 -13.95 2.50
CA SER A 122 2.85 -13.02 2.69
C SER A 122 2.58 -12.06 3.86
N PRO A 123 3.57 -11.84 4.75
CA PRO A 123 3.50 -10.80 5.77
C PRO A 123 3.42 -9.40 5.14
N ARG A 124 3.76 -9.27 3.84
CA ARG A 124 3.67 -8.03 3.07
C ARG A 124 2.71 -8.14 1.91
N VAL A 125 1.99 -7.05 1.63
CA VAL A 125 1.19 -6.96 0.41
C VAL A 125 2.17 -6.71 -0.76
N PRO A 126 2.21 -7.58 -1.79
CA PRO A 126 3.26 -7.53 -2.84
C PRO A 126 3.43 -6.15 -3.47
N HIS A 127 2.30 -5.48 -3.79
CA HIS A 127 2.27 -4.12 -4.32
C HIS A 127 3.12 -3.12 -3.50
N PHE A 128 2.98 -3.13 -2.17
CA PHE A 128 3.75 -2.21 -1.31
C PHE A 128 5.25 -2.50 -1.34
N SER A 129 5.65 -3.77 -1.53
CA SER A 129 7.07 -4.13 -1.63
C SER A 129 7.75 -3.47 -2.82
N TYR A 130 7.07 -3.43 -3.97
CA TYR A 130 7.57 -2.71 -5.15
C TYR A 130 7.63 -1.20 -4.91
N LEU A 131 6.67 -0.62 -4.18
CA LEU A 131 6.69 0.81 -3.84
C LEU A 131 7.89 1.18 -2.98
N TYR A 132 8.22 0.37 -1.96
CA TYR A 132 9.42 0.62 -1.16
C TYR A 132 10.69 0.53 -2.01
N LEU A 133 10.79 -0.47 -2.89
CA LEU A 133 11.95 -0.64 -3.76
C LEU A 133 12.17 0.62 -4.61
N TRP A 134 11.14 1.12 -5.28
CA TRP A 134 11.22 2.35 -6.09
C TRP A 134 11.60 3.58 -5.26
N LEU A 135 10.99 3.70 -4.07
CA LEU A 135 11.28 4.80 -3.14
C LEU A 135 12.77 4.83 -2.74
N PHE A 136 13.34 3.68 -2.36
CA PHE A 136 14.76 3.60 -1.96
C PHE A 136 15.71 3.78 -3.14
N VAL A 137 15.40 3.22 -4.31
CA VAL A 137 16.22 3.37 -5.52
C VAL A 137 16.35 4.85 -5.88
N ILE A 138 15.26 5.59 -5.91
CA ILE A 138 15.27 7.01 -6.31
C ILE A 138 16.00 7.87 -5.30
N ALA A 139 15.72 7.68 -4.00
CA ALA A 139 16.43 8.41 -2.97
C ALA A 139 17.94 8.11 -3.03
N GLY A 140 18.32 6.85 -3.24
CA GLY A 140 19.71 6.44 -3.46
C GLY A 140 20.35 7.13 -4.67
N CYS A 141 19.65 7.17 -5.81
CA CYS A 141 20.13 7.86 -7.01
C CYS A 141 20.33 9.37 -6.78
N VAL A 142 19.38 10.05 -6.13
CA VAL A 142 19.49 11.49 -5.85
C VAL A 142 20.66 11.77 -4.91
N ILE A 143 20.81 10.98 -3.84
CA ILE A 143 21.92 11.13 -2.90
C ILE A 143 23.25 10.87 -3.62
N ALA A 144 23.35 9.78 -4.39
CA ALA A 144 24.56 9.47 -5.14
C ALA A 144 24.92 10.63 -6.09
N LEU A 145 23.98 11.10 -6.90
CA LEU A 145 24.20 12.23 -7.80
C LEU A 145 24.68 13.47 -7.06
N LEU A 146 24.08 13.80 -5.92
CA LEU A 146 24.45 14.98 -5.14
C LEU A 146 25.89 14.93 -4.59
N TRP A 147 26.41 13.74 -4.30
CA TRP A 147 27.78 13.57 -3.83
C TRP A 147 28.79 13.42 -4.97
N PHE A 148 28.39 12.90 -6.13
CA PHE A 148 29.24 12.72 -7.31
C PHE A 148 29.22 13.90 -8.31
N SER A 149 28.26 14.82 -8.21
CA SER A 149 28.22 16.11 -8.94
C SER A 149 29.08 17.16 -8.25
#